data_AF-A0A7W0XZJ2-F1
#
_entry.id   AF-A0A7W0XZJ2-F1
#
_cell.length_a   1.000
_cell.length_b   1.000
_cell.length_c   1.000
_cell.angle_alpha   90.00
_cell.angle_beta   90.00
_cell.angle_gamma   90.00
#
_symmetry.space_group_name_H-M   'P 1'
#
loop_
_entity.id
_entity.type
_entity.pdbx_description
1 polymer ?
#
loop_
_entity_poly.entity_id
_entity_poly.type
_entity_poly.pdbx_seq_one_letter_code
_entity_poly.pdbx_strand_id
1 'polypeptide(L)'
;MKLCILGGGGFRTPYVYQALLRDIGWPRVTDVALFDVDEDRLASMTLILEQLAVGFDDPPRLVPTTSIRPAIEGSDFVFAAVRVGGLEGRRCDEHVALDLN
;
A
#
# COMPACT_ATOMS: atom_id res chain seq x y z
N MET A 1 -16.40 -3.24 -2.05
CA MET A 1 -15.90 -2.48 -0.88
C MET A 1 -14.58 -1.81 -1.22
N LYS A 2 -14.30 -0.65 -0.62
CA LYS A 2 -13.06 0.11 -0.82
C LYS A 2 -12.07 -0.12 0.33
N LEU A 3 -10.88 -0.61 0.01
CA LEU A 3 -9.73 -0.67 0.91
C LEU A 3 -8.77 0.48 0.61
N CYS A 4 -8.39 1.27 1.60
CA CYS A 4 -7.26 2.18 1.51
C CYS A 4 -6.01 1.56 2.15
N ILE A 5 -4.88 1.56 1.43
CA ILE A 5 -3.58 1.17 1.96
C ILE A 5 -2.73 2.43 2.11
N LEU A 6 -2.42 2.81 3.35
CA LEU A 6 -1.49 3.91 3.65
C LEU A 6 -0.06 3.36 3.76
N GLY A 7 0.89 3.97 3.04
CA GLY A 7 2.23 3.39 2.86
C GLY A 7 2.25 2.30 1.79
N GLY A 8 1.43 2.49 0.75
CA GLY A 8 1.19 1.57 -0.34
C GLY A 8 2.43 1.17 -1.12
N GLY A 9 3.46 2.01 -1.20
CA GLY A 9 4.76 1.65 -1.80
C GLY A 9 5.61 0.73 -0.92
N GLY A 10 5.07 0.18 0.17
CA GLY A 10 5.77 -0.70 1.10
C GLY A 10 5.87 -2.15 0.59
N PHE A 11 6.95 -2.84 0.97
CA PHE A 11 7.24 -4.21 0.54
C PHE A 11 6.17 -5.27 0.92
N ARG A 12 5.25 -4.95 1.84
CA ARG A 12 4.18 -5.86 2.27
C ARG A 12 2.91 -5.75 1.42
N THR A 13 2.75 -4.69 0.65
CA THR A 13 1.58 -4.44 -0.21
C THR A 13 1.28 -5.60 -1.17
N PRO A 14 2.26 -6.24 -1.84
CA PRO A 14 2.00 -7.36 -2.74
C PRO A 14 1.25 -8.52 -2.07
N TYR A 15 1.57 -8.84 -0.81
CA TYR A 15 0.91 -9.94 -0.09
C TYR A 15 -0.56 -9.62 0.24
N VAL A 16 -0.85 -8.37 0.61
CA VAL A 16 -2.24 -7.92 0.82
C VAL A 16 -3.01 -8.03 -0.48
N TYR A 17 -2.46 -7.50 -1.58
CA TYR A 17 -3.12 -7.50 -2.88
C TYR A 17 -3.35 -8.93 -3.42
N GLN A 18 -2.38 -9.83 -3.27
CA GLN A 18 -2.53 -11.24 -3.63
C GLN A 18 -3.63 -11.97 -2.86
N ALA A 19 -3.90 -11.58 -1.60
CA ALA A 19 -5.03 -12.13 -0.86
C ALA A 19 -6.36 -11.64 -1.45
N LEU A 20 -6.44 -10.36 -1.85
CA LEU A 20 -7.63 -9.79 -2.49
C LEU A 20 -7.89 -10.42 -3.87
N LEU A 21 -6.85 -10.64 -4.67
CA LEU A 21 -6.97 -11.29 -5.98
C LEU A 21 -7.60 -12.69 -5.90
N ARG A 22 -7.36 -13.41 -4.80
CA ARG A 22 -7.86 -14.77 -4.58
C ARG A 22 -9.19 -14.81 -3.82
N ASP A 23 -9.72 -13.65 -3.43
CA ASP A 23 -10.98 -13.56 -2.70
C ASP A 23 -12.18 -13.71 -3.64
N ILE A 24 -12.86 -14.86 -3.52
CA ILE A 24 -14.08 -15.20 -4.27
C ILE A 24 -15.35 -14.97 -3.45
N GLY A 25 -15.25 -14.39 -2.25
CA GLY A 25 -16.36 -14.15 -1.35
C GLY A 25 -17.29 -12.99 -1.75
N TRP A 26 -18.43 -12.91 -1.06
CA TRP A 26 -19.32 -11.75 -1.15
C TRP A 26 -19.89 -11.38 0.24
N PRO A 27 -19.83 -10.10 0.65
CA PRO A 27 -19.20 -8.96 -0.04
C PRO A 27 -17.66 -9.05 -0.03
N ARG A 28 -16.99 -8.49 -1.06
CA ARG A 28 -15.52 -8.41 -1.15
C ARG A 28 -14.98 -7.01 -1.44
N VAL A 29 -13.67 -6.85 -1.35
CA VAL A 29 -12.97 -5.63 -1.79
C VAL A 29 -12.93 -5.59 -3.32
N THR A 30 -13.36 -4.48 -3.88
CA THR A 30 -13.45 -4.22 -5.33
C THR A 30 -12.61 -3.02 -5.74
N ASP A 31 -12.20 -2.19 -4.78
CA ASP A 31 -11.45 -0.96 -5.02
C ASP A 31 -10.32 -0.88 -3.99
N VAL A 32 -9.10 -0.64 -4.46
CA VAL A 32 -7.90 -0.47 -3.64
C VAL A 32 -7.33 0.92 -3.90
N ALA A 33 -7.49 1.83 -2.94
CA ALA A 33 -6.77 3.10 -2.93
C ALA A 33 -5.36 2.87 -2.37
N LEU A 34 -4.35 3.05 -3.21
CA LEU A 34 -2.95 2.83 -2.86
C LEU A 34 -2.28 4.19 -2.62
N PHE A 35 -2.04 4.53 -1.36
CA PHE A 35 -1.45 5.82 -0.98
C PHE A 35 -0.01 5.67 -0.53
N ASP A 36 0.91 6.41 -1.14
CA ASP A 36 2.24 6.66 -0.61
C ASP A 36 2.62 8.13 -0.91
N VAL A 37 3.51 8.70 -0.10
CA VAL A 37 4.00 10.08 -0.32
C VAL A 37 5.14 10.12 -1.34
N ASP A 38 5.76 8.97 -1.60
CA ASP A 38 6.86 8.79 -2.53
C ASP A 38 6.32 8.27 -3.87
N GLU A 39 6.38 9.12 -4.90
CA GLU A 39 5.87 8.83 -6.25
C GLU A 39 6.59 7.66 -6.92
N ASP A 40 7.91 7.53 -6.72
CA ASP A 40 8.71 6.48 -7.34
C ASP A 40 8.40 5.11 -6.73
N ARG A 41 8.26 5.05 -5.40
CA ARG A 41 7.83 3.84 -4.69
C ARG A 41 6.40 3.47 -5.08
N LEU A 42 5.52 4.45 -5.21
CA LEU A 42 4.13 4.25 -5.62
C LEU A 42 4.03 3.72 -7.06
N ALA A 43 4.77 4.32 -8.00
CA ALA A 43 4.81 3.88 -9.40
C ALA A 43 5.37 2.45 -9.52
N SER A 44 6.50 2.17 -8.86
CA SER A 44 7.10 0.84 -8.85
C SER A 44 6.14 -0.22 -8.29
N MET A 45 5.45 0.10 -7.19
CA MET A 45 4.48 -0.82 -6.61
C MET A 45 3.27 -1.02 -7.53
N THR A 46 2.76 0.04 -8.14
CA THR A 46 1.61 -0.04 -9.06
C THR A 46 1.90 -1.04 -10.19
N LEU A 47 3.08 -0.95 -10.82
CA LEU A 47 3.51 -1.90 -11.84
C LEU A 47 3.55 -3.35 -11.33
N ILE A 48 4.10 -3.56 -10.12
CA ILE A 48 4.14 -4.90 -9.50
C ILE A 48 2.72 -5.45 -9.31
N LEU A 49 1.79 -4.65 -8.79
CA LEU A 49 0.42 -5.10 -8.52
C LEU A 49 -0.36 -5.36 -9.81
N GLU A 50 -0.19 -4.54 -10.84
CA GLU A 50 -0.77 -4.76 -12.16
C GLU A 50 -0.26 -6.08 -12.77
N GLN A 51 1.04 -6.36 -12.68
CA GLN A 51 1.58 -7.65 -13.13
C GLN A 51 1.05 -8.83 -12.31
N LEU A 52 0.87 -8.67 -11.01
CA LEU A 52 0.27 -9.72 -10.16
C LEU A 52 -1.20 -10.01 -10.49
N ALA A 53 -1.92 -9.02 -11.02
CA ALA A 53 -3.32 -9.16 -11.43
C ALA A 53 -3.48 -9.88 -12.78
N VAL A 54 -2.42 -10.05 -13.58
CA VAL A 54 -2.48 -10.77 -14.86
C VAL A 54 -2.97 -12.20 -14.63
N GLY A 55 -4.01 -12.59 -15.36
CA GLY A 55 -4.63 -13.93 -15.28
C GLY A 55 -5.71 -14.08 -14.22
N PHE A 56 -6.06 -13.01 -13.50
CA PHE A 56 -7.27 -12.96 -12.68
C PHE A 56 -8.39 -12.27 -13.47
N ASP A 57 -9.58 -12.86 -13.47
CA ASP A 57 -10.72 -12.38 -14.28
C ASP A 57 -11.34 -11.07 -13.75
N ASP A 58 -11.23 -10.83 -12.44
CA ASP A 58 -11.90 -9.72 -11.76
C ASP A 58 -11.06 -9.15 -10.60
N PRO A 59 -9.86 -8.60 -10.88
CA PRO A 59 -9.01 -8.00 -9.87
C PRO A 59 -9.66 -6.70 -9.34
N PRO A 60 -9.46 -6.35 -8.06
CA PRO A 60 -9.97 -5.08 -7.56
C PRO A 60 -9.31 -3.91 -8.28
N ARG A 61 -10.09 -2.87 -8.57
CA ARG A 61 -9.62 -1.65 -9.21
C ARG A 61 -8.56 -0.97 -8.35
N LEU A 62 -7.35 -0.86 -8.90
CA LEU A 62 -6.23 -0.19 -8.23
C LEU A 62 -6.24 1.33 -8.53
N VAL A 63 -6.16 2.15 -7.50
CA VAL A 63 -6.16 3.62 -7.59
C VAL A 63 -4.95 4.17 -6.83
N PRO A 64 -3.79 4.36 -7.47
CA PRO A 64 -2.63 4.99 -6.85
C PRO A 64 -2.85 6.49 -6.67
N THR A 65 -2.42 7.05 -5.53
CA THR A 65 -2.48 8.48 -5.27
C THR A 65 -1.45 8.93 -4.23
N THR A 66 -0.95 10.16 -4.37
CA THR A 66 -0.15 10.85 -3.34
C THR A 66 -0.98 11.77 -2.45
N SER A 67 -2.31 11.78 -2.62
CA SER A 67 -3.22 12.61 -1.83
C SER A 67 -4.01 11.75 -0.84
N ILE A 68 -3.78 11.98 0.46
CA ILE A 68 -4.34 11.13 1.52
C ILE A 68 -5.85 11.26 1.67
N ARG A 69 -6.41 12.46 1.43
CA ARG A 69 -7.85 12.73 1.57
C ARG A 69 -8.70 11.89 0.62
N PRO A 70 -8.47 11.91 -0.72
CA PRO A 70 -9.23 11.05 -1.64
C PRO A 70 -8.93 9.56 -1.45
N ALA A 71 -7.75 9.19 -0.92
CA ALA A 71 -7.45 7.81 -0.59
C ALA A 71 -8.39 7.28 0.51
N ILE A 72 -8.59 8.05 1.59
CA ILE A 72 -9.40 7.66 2.76
C ILE A 72 -10.90 7.83 2.51
N GLU A 73 -11.31 8.84 1.75
CA GLU A 73 -12.72 9.19 1.57
C GLU A 73 -13.55 8.03 1.01
N GLY A 74 -14.59 7.61 1.73
CA GLY A 74 -15.45 6.49 1.34
C GLY A 74 -14.82 5.10 1.46
N SER A 75 -13.67 4.95 2.12
CA SER A 75 -13.09 3.63 2.41
C SER A 75 -13.88 2.89 3.48
N ASP A 76 -14.18 1.62 3.22
CA ASP A 76 -14.75 0.70 4.21
C ASP A 76 -13.67 0.22 5.18
N PHE A 77 -12.43 0.09 4.69
CA PHE A 77 -11.27 -0.32 5.48
C PHE A 77 -10.06 0.57 5.19
N VAL A 78 -9.24 0.81 6.22
CA VAL A 78 -7.93 1.46 6.11
C VAL A 78 -6.87 0.55 6.70
N PHE A 79 -5.92 0.13 5.88
CA PHE A 79 -4.74 -0.62 6.27
C PHE A 79 -3.53 0.32 6.33
N ALA A 80 -3.07 0.63 7.53
CA ALA A 80 -1.96 1.55 7.75
C ALA A 80 -0.64 0.79 7.91
N ALA A 81 0.21 0.82 6.88
CA ALA A 81 1.55 0.24 6.86
C ALA A 81 2.60 1.31 6.57
N VAL A 82 2.57 2.39 7.35
CA VAL A 82 3.44 3.56 7.17
C VAL A 82 4.71 3.47 8.01
N ARG A 83 5.80 4.05 7.49
CA ARG A 83 7.02 4.35 8.25
C ARG A 83 7.39 5.81 8.00
N VAL A 84 6.97 6.68 8.90
CA VAL A 84 7.37 8.10 8.87
C VAL A 84 8.88 8.18 9.04
N GLY A 85 9.56 8.99 8.22
CA GLY A 85 11.03 9.04 8.17
C GLY A 85 11.70 7.92 7.37
N GLY A 86 10.96 6.91 6.91
CA GLY A 86 11.49 5.84 6.07
C GLY A 86 12.62 5.03 6.73
N LEU A 87 13.49 4.46 5.91
CA LEU A 87 14.65 3.70 6.40
C LEU A 87 15.72 4.61 7.02
N GLU A 88 15.86 5.84 6.54
CA GLU A 88 16.83 6.79 7.12
C GLU A 88 16.43 7.20 8.53
N GLY A 89 15.14 7.47 8.78
CA GLY A 89 14.64 7.73 10.14
C GLY A 89 14.91 6.55 11.06
N ARG A 90 14.66 5.32 10.59
CA ARG A 90 15.00 4.11 11.34
C ARG A 90 16.51 4.01 11.62
N ARG A 91 17.35 4.30 10.63
CA ARG A 91 18.81 4.29 10.79
C ARG A 91 19.23 5.31 11.84
N CYS A 92 18.68 6.53 11.80
CA CYS A 92 18.91 7.55 12.80
C CYS A 92 18.51 7.06 14.20
N ASP A 93 17.31 6.50 14.36
CA ASP A 93 16.84 5.95 15.64
C ASP A 93 17.78 4.87 16.20
N GLU A 94 18.31 4.01 15.32
CA GLU A 94 19.28 2.96 15.69
C GLU A 94 20.65 3.57 16.08
N HIS A 95 21.11 4.61 15.37
CA HIS A 95 22.42 5.22 15.56
C HIS A 95 22.49 6.21 16.72
N VAL A 96 21.41 6.92 17.06
CA VAL A 96 21.40 7.93 18.13
C VAL A 96 21.93 7.37 19.44
N ALA A 97 21.58 6.13 19.82
CA ALA A 97 22.10 5.52 21.03
C ALA A 97 23.52 4.93 20.86
N LEU A 98 23.85 4.44 19.67
CA LEU A 98 25.12 3.79 19.37
C LEU A 98 26.29 4.78 19.27
N ASP A 99 26.03 5.99 18.79
CA ASP A 99 27.05 6.99 18.47
C ASP A 99 27.32 7.99 19.61
N LEU A 100 26.68 7.83 20.79
CA LEU A 100 26.80 8.73 21.96
C LEU A 100 28.10 8.55 22.80
N ASN A 101 29.11 7.85 22.27
CA ASN A 101 30.38 7.60 22.96
C ASN A 101 31.38 8.74 22.81
#